data_AF-A0A3D9BLK3-F1
#
_entry.id   AF-A0A3D9BLK3-F1
#
_cell.length_a   1.000
_cell.length_b   1.000
_cell.length_c   1.000
_cell.angle_alpha   90.00
_cell.angle_beta   90.00
_cell.angle_gamma   90.00
#
_symmetry.space_group_name_H-M   'P 1'
#
loop_
_entity.id
_entity.type
_entity.pdbx_description
1 polymer ?
#
loop_
_entity_poly.entity_id
_entity_poly.type
_entity_poly.pdbx_seq_one_letter_code
_entity_poly.pdbx_strand_id
1 'polypeptide(L)'
;MNREDYIRISRPLVNSIKQNNIISKGGNGPRSTESFGKDFFDKYKYELPSSLFIFYKLTNGFSDYWEATISTRTEGQKTSERGIINILPLDELFQKHSVIELEAARGYYIKGEDSFSKTGQFIPVDYVEDICAGVFSKENEDEIVYFHDFGIGFYPLKVNFEGYVELAFAARGYLMWQYVIVYLEYGKDDSAMYGKSRYDDFIEDMPLLFPDFKIDEFIKLYESLKIK
;
A
#
# COMPACT_ATOMS: atom_id res chain seq x y z
N MET A 1 14.13 -6.66 6.54
CA MET A 1 14.42 -6.77 5.10
C MET A 1 15.89 -6.51 4.79
N ASN A 2 16.57 -7.43 4.10
CA ASN A 2 17.87 -7.15 3.46
C ASN A 2 17.71 -6.94 1.93
N ARG A 3 18.81 -6.69 1.20
CA ARG A 3 18.77 -6.47 -0.26
C ARG A 3 18.29 -7.69 -1.05
N GLU A 4 18.67 -8.90 -0.63
CA GLU A 4 18.24 -10.14 -1.28
C GLU A 4 16.74 -10.37 -1.07
N ASP A 5 16.24 -10.09 0.14
CA ASP A 5 14.80 -10.11 0.45
C ASP A 5 14.06 -9.12 -0.46
N TYR A 6 14.53 -7.88 -0.55
CA TYR A 6 13.93 -6.85 -1.41
C TYR A 6 13.83 -7.30 -2.88
N ILE A 7 14.91 -7.88 -3.42
CA ILE A 7 14.93 -8.42 -4.80
C ILE A 7 13.96 -9.59 -4.95
N ARG A 8 13.87 -10.46 -3.93
CA ARG A 8 12.93 -11.59 -3.92
C ARG A 8 11.48 -11.09 -3.95
N ILE A 9 11.11 -10.17 -3.05
CA ILE A 9 9.72 -9.73 -2.90
C ILE A 9 9.25 -8.82 -4.05
N SER A 10 10.14 -8.07 -4.69
CA SER A 10 9.79 -7.21 -5.83
C SER A 10 9.61 -7.97 -7.15
N ARG A 11 10.05 -9.24 -7.22
CA ARG A 11 10.03 -10.05 -8.45
C ARG A 11 8.64 -10.19 -9.09
N PRO A 12 7.55 -10.46 -8.34
CA PRO A 12 6.20 -10.56 -8.95
C PRO A 12 5.80 -9.29 -9.70
N LEU A 13 6.12 -8.12 -9.16
CA LEU A 13 5.88 -6.82 -9.78
C LEU A 13 6.79 -6.60 -11.00
N VAL A 14 8.10 -6.87 -10.88
CA VAL A 14 9.03 -6.72 -12.02
C VAL A 14 8.66 -7.65 -13.19
N ASN A 15 8.12 -8.83 -12.89
CA ASN A 15 7.69 -9.78 -13.91
C ASN A 15 6.33 -9.41 -14.54
N SER A 16 5.48 -8.66 -13.84
CA SER A 16 4.14 -8.30 -14.33
C SER A 16 4.20 -7.36 -15.53
N ILE A 17 5.19 -6.46 -15.58
CA ILE A 17 5.45 -5.51 -16.67
C ILE A 17 5.82 -6.22 -18.00
N LYS A 18 6.14 -7.52 -17.96
CA LYS A 18 6.49 -8.32 -19.15
C LYS A 18 5.29 -9.02 -19.79
N GLN A 19 4.07 -8.86 -19.26
CA GLN A 19 2.87 -9.50 -19.78
C GLN A 19 2.20 -8.63 -20.84
N ASN A 20 1.71 -9.24 -21.93
CA ASN A 20 1.29 -8.53 -23.15
C ASN A 20 0.06 -7.61 -22.97
N ASN A 21 -0.72 -7.79 -21.90
CA ASN A 21 -1.94 -7.05 -21.57
C ASN A 21 -1.71 -5.91 -20.55
N ILE A 22 -0.48 -5.77 -20.05
CA ILE A 22 -0.11 -4.76 -19.05
C ILE A 22 0.69 -3.65 -19.72
N ILE A 23 0.24 -2.41 -19.55
CA ILE A 23 0.92 -1.22 -20.07
C ILE A 23 1.50 -0.48 -18.87
N SER A 24 2.83 -0.44 -18.77
CA SER A 24 3.49 0.45 -17.81
C SER A 24 3.20 1.91 -18.18
N LYS A 25 2.75 2.68 -17.19
CA LYS A 25 2.39 4.09 -17.31
C LYS A 25 3.41 5.00 -16.64
N GLY A 26 4.38 4.43 -15.94
CA GLY A 26 5.48 5.14 -15.31
C GLY A 26 5.80 4.56 -13.93
N GLY A 27 6.53 5.34 -13.15
CA GLY A 27 7.13 4.89 -11.90
C GLY A 27 8.65 4.92 -12.00
N ASN A 28 9.30 5.17 -10.86
CA ASN A 28 10.75 5.23 -10.78
C ASN A 28 11.34 3.93 -10.22
N GLY A 29 10.50 2.91 -9.99
CA GLY A 29 10.89 1.72 -9.25
C GLY A 29 11.51 2.11 -7.90
N PRO A 30 12.58 1.42 -7.44
CA PRO A 30 13.32 1.86 -6.27
C PRO A 30 13.99 3.21 -6.52
N ARG A 31 13.73 4.19 -5.65
CA ARG A 31 14.36 5.51 -5.72
C ARG A 31 15.75 5.46 -5.09
N SER A 32 16.73 6.06 -5.78
CA SER A 32 18.14 6.01 -5.34
C SER A 32 18.36 6.67 -3.98
N THR A 33 19.21 6.04 -3.17
CA THR A 33 19.75 6.62 -1.93
C THR A 33 21.08 7.34 -2.15
N GLU A 34 21.72 7.19 -3.32
CA GLU A 34 23.09 7.67 -3.60
C GLU A 34 23.22 9.18 -3.64
N SER A 35 22.15 9.89 -4.01
CA SER A 35 22.10 11.36 -4.00
C SER A 35 22.00 11.94 -2.59
N PHE A 36 21.72 11.11 -1.60
CA PHE A 36 21.58 11.51 -0.20
C PHE A 36 22.87 11.19 0.55
N GLY A 37 23.41 12.16 1.29
CA GLY A 37 24.60 11.94 2.12
C GLY A 37 24.36 10.83 3.17
N LYS A 38 25.44 10.20 3.66
CA LYS A 38 25.35 9.07 4.62
C LYS A 38 24.49 9.37 5.85
N ASP A 39 24.47 10.62 6.29
CA ASP A 39 23.78 11.04 7.51
C ASP A 39 22.29 11.37 7.28
N PHE A 40 21.83 11.47 6.04
CA PHE A 40 20.45 11.87 5.71
C PHE A 40 19.42 10.94 6.36
N PHE A 41 19.56 9.63 6.15
CA PHE A 41 18.63 8.65 6.70
C PHE A 41 18.76 8.53 8.22
N ASP A 42 19.98 8.58 8.74
CA ASP A 42 20.25 8.37 10.17
C ASP A 42 19.63 9.47 11.05
N LYS A 43 19.35 10.67 10.49
CA LYS A 43 18.53 11.71 11.15
C LYS A 43 17.17 11.19 11.61
N TYR A 44 16.54 10.32 10.82
CA TYR A 44 15.17 9.85 11.05
C TYR A 44 15.11 8.52 11.83
N LYS A 45 16.25 7.97 12.24
CA LYS A 45 16.34 6.66 12.92
C LYS A 45 15.44 6.54 14.15
N TYR A 46 15.28 7.63 14.90
CA TYR A 46 14.48 7.68 16.13
C TYR A 46 13.04 8.10 15.88
N GLU A 47 12.73 8.67 14.72
CA GLU A 47 11.40 9.16 14.35
C GLU A 47 10.56 8.05 13.68
N LEU A 48 11.22 7.09 13.03
CA LEU A 48 10.55 6.04 12.25
C LEU A 48 10.46 4.70 12.99
N PRO A 49 9.40 3.90 12.74
CA PRO A 49 9.41 2.46 12.96
C PRO A 49 10.64 1.79 12.34
N SER A 50 11.12 0.71 12.97
CA SER A 50 12.34 0.00 12.57
C SER A 50 12.19 -0.61 11.17
N SER A 51 11.02 -1.20 10.88
CA SER A 51 10.69 -1.75 9.56
C SER A 51 10.71 -0.68 8.46
N LEU A 52 10.19 0.51 8.73
CA LEU A 52 10.21 1.67 7.82
C LEU A 52 11.64 2.17 7.57
N PHE A 53 12.40 2.35 8.64
CA PHE A 53 13.79 2.83 8.57
C PHE A 53 14.67 1.88 7.73
N ILE A 54 14.54 0.56 7.94
CA ILE A 54 15.29 -0.44 7.19
C ILE A 54 14.98 -0.34 5.69
N PHE A 55 13.71 -0.21 5.32
CA PHE A 55 13.31 -0.02 3.92
C PHE A 55 13.93 1.24 3.31
N TYR A 56 13.87 2.38 4.01
CA TYR A 56 14.42 3.64 3.50
C TYR A 56 15.94 3.64 3.32
N LYS A 57 16.67 2.85 4.13
CA LYS A 57 18.12 2.63 3.89
C LYS A 57 18.40 1.81 2.62
N LEU A 58 17.46 0.98 2.18
CA LEU A 58 17.58 0.20 0.95
C LEU A 58 17.17 1.01 -0.28
N THR A 59 16.08 1.78 -0.18
CA THR A 59 15.52 2.57 -1.27
C THR A 59 14.80 3.80 -0.71
N ASN A 60 15.00 4.99 -1.29
CA ASN A 60 14.36 6.22 -0.81
C ASN A 60 12.89 6.34 -1.30
N GLY A 61 12.08 5.33 -1.00
CA GLY A 61 10.73 5.17 -1.55
C GLY A 61 10.71 4.28 -2.80
N PHE A 62 9.51 4.07 -3.33
CA PHE A 62 9.27 3.21 -4.48
C PHE A 62 8.04 3.71 -5.25
N SER A 63 8.08 3.72 -6.58
CA SER A 63 6.87 3.93 -7.35
C SER A 63 6.78 3.06 -8.60
N ASP A 64 5.59 2.53 -8.84
CA ASP A 64 5.24 1.82 -10.07
C ASP A 64 3.77 2.08 -10.42
N TYR A 65 3.49 2.20 -11.71
CA TYR A 65 2.15 2.43 -12.23
C TYR A 65 1.95 1.65 -13.53
N TRP A 66 0.91 0.83 -13.57
CA TRP A 66 0.46 0.13 -14.76
C TRP A 66 -1.05 0.24 -14.94
N GLU A 67 -1.48 0.12 -16.20
CA GLU A 67 -2.87 -0.05 -16.60
C GLU A 67 -3.01 -1.30 -17.46
N ALA A 68 -4.19 -1.90 -17.44
CA ALA A 68 -4.52 -3.08 -18.22
C ALA A 68 -5.98 -3.04 -18.65
N THR A 69 -6.29 -3.75 -19.72
CA THR A 69 -7.67 -3.96 -20.14
C THR A 69 -7.95 -5.44 -20.18
N ILE A 70 -8.94 -5.88 -19.42
CA ILE A 70 -9.41 -7.27 -19.39
C ILE A 70 -10.86 -7.34 -19.90
N SER A 71 -11.17 -8.46 -20.55
CA SER A 71 -12.55 -8.79 -20.90
C SER A 71 -13.28 -9.18 -19.61
N THR A 72 -14.37 -8.51 -19.25
CA THR A 72 -15.02 -8.73 -17.95
C THR A 72 -16.20 -9.69 -17.98
N ARG A 73 -16.76 -9.91 -16.79
CA ARG A 73 -18.00 -10.61 -16.38
C ARG A 73 -19.14 -10.62 -17.40
N THR A 74 -19.30 -9.56 -18.19
CA THR A 74 -20.37 -9.42 -19.18
C THR A 74 -19.80 -9.41 -20.58
N GLU A 75 -20.24 -10.33 -21.44
CA GLU A 75 -19.80 -10.43 -22.82
C GLU A 75 -19.90 -9.07 -23.54
N GLY A 76 -18.76 -8.52 -23.97
CA GLY A 76 -18.66 -7.22 -24.64
C GLY A 76 -18.27 -6.01 -23.77
N GLN A 77 -18.15 -6.16 -22.45
CA GLN A 77 -17.58 -5.12 -21.59
C GLN A 77 -16.07 -5.33 -21.38
N LYS A 78 -15.33 -4.22 -21.43
CA LYS A 78 -13.91 -4.14 -21.08
C LYS A 78 -13.79 -3.25 -19.86
N THR A 79 -13.19 -3.73 -18.77
CA THR A 79 -12.79 -2.85 -17.68
C THR A 79 -11.34 -2.45 -17.84
N SER A 80 -11.07 -1.20 -17.47
CA SER A 80 -9.72 -0.68 -17.37
C SER A 80 -9.28 -0.86 -15.93
N GLU A 81 -8.39 -1.81 -15.71
CA GLU A 81 -7.78 -2.03 -14.41
C GLU A 81 -6.45 -1.29 -14.32
N ARG A 82 -6.02 -1.00 -13.11
CA ARG A 82 -4.74 -0.38 -12.85
C ARG A 82 -4.16 -0.81 -11.53
N GLY A 83 -2.83 -0.77 -11.45
CA GLY A 83 -2.12 -0.93 -10.19
C GLY A 83 -1.13 0.19 -9.99
N ILE A 84 -1.08 0.67 -8.75
CA ILE A 84 -0.27 1.79 -8.32
C ILE A 84 0.37 1.40 -6.99
N ILE A 85 1.68 1.53 -6.91
CA ILE A 85 2.43 1.58 -5.65
C ILE A 85 3.11 2.93 -5.62
N ASN A 86 2.94 3.70 -4.56
CA ASN A 86 3.54 5.02 -4.44
C ASN A 86 4.05 5.27 -3.01
N ILE A 87 5.03 4.45 -2.62
CA ILE A 87 5.76 4.64 -1.37
C ILE A 87 6.60 5.91 -1.51
N LEU A 88 6.22 6.92 -0.74
CA LEU A 88 6.80 8.25 -0.81
C LEU A 88 8.27 8.25 -0.39
N PRO A 89 9.12 9.12 -0.95
CA PRO A 89 10.47 9.34 -0.44
C PRO A 89 10.45 9.87 0.97
N LEU A 90 11.51 9.58 1.71
CA LEU A 90 11.65 10.02 3.08
C LEU A 90 11.71 11.54 3.20
N ASP A 91 12.37 12.22 2.25
CA ASP A 91 12.42 13.67 2.18
C ASP A 91 11.04 14.29 1.93
N GLU A 92 10.15 13.60 1.21
CA GLU A 92 8.77 14.04 1.01
C GLU A 92 7.88 13.78 2.23
N LEU A 93 8.08 12.66 2.96
CA LEU A 93 7.25 12.28 4.11
C LEU A 93 7.16 13.37 5.18
N PHE A 94 8.27 14.05 5.45
CA PHE A 94 8.36 15.09 6.48
C PHE A 94 8.14 16.51 5.94
N GLN A 95 7.99 16.66 4.62
CA GLN A 95 7.64 17.93 3.98
C GLN A 95 6.16 18.02 3.63
N LYS A 96 5.47 16.89 3.50
CA LYS A 96 4.08 16.84 3.07
C LYS A 96 3.09 17.14 4.18
N HIS A 97 1.94 17.59 3.71
CA HIS A 97 0.75 17.88 4.47
C HIS A 97 0.29 16.68 5.31
N SER A 98 -0.12 16.96 6.55
CA SER A 98 -0.82 16.01 7.42
C SER A 98 -2.05 15.43 6.73
N VAL A 99 -2.53 14.25 7.17
CA VAL A 99 -3.78 13.67 6.64
C VAL A 99 -4.95 14.64 6.74
N ILE A 100 -5.01 15.47 7.78
CA ILE A 100 -6.01 16.53 7.92
C ILE A 100 -6.01 17.47 6.73
N GLU A 101 -4.83 17.95 6.34
CA GLU A 101 -4.68 18.89 5.23
C GLU A 101 -5.03 18.21 3.90
N LEU A 102 -4.74 16.91 3.75
CA LEU A 102 -5.16 16.13 2.57
C LEU A 102 -6.69 15.96 2.50
N GLU A 103 -7.34 15.61 3.61
CA GLU A 103 -8.80 15.48 3.67
C GLU A 103 -9.51 16.84 3.52
N ALA A 104 -8.95 17.91 4.11
CA ALA A 104 -9.49 19.26 4.02
C ALA A 104 -9.43 19.80 2.59
N ALA A 105 -8.32 19.56 1.89
CA ALA A 105 -8.18 19.94 0.48
C ALA A 105 -9.23 19.27 -0.43
N ARG A 106 -9.83 18.16 0.02
CA ARG A 106 -10.82 17.40 -0.74
C ARG A 106 -12.25 17.51 -0.21
N GLY A 107 -12.46 18.27 0.86
CA GLY A 107 -13.78 18.45 1.46
C GLY A 107 -14.28 17.23 2.24
N TYR A 108 -13.41 16.26 2.55
CA TYR A 108 -13.73 15.12 3.41
C TYR A 108 -13.58 15.45 4.90
N TYR A 109 -12.82 16.49 5.23
CA TYR A 109 -12.59 16.90 6.60
C TYR A 109 -13.83 17.53 7.25
N ILE A 110 -14.34 16.90 8.31
CA ILE A 110 -15.38 17.44 9.19
C ILE A 110 -14.73 17.88 10.51
N LYS A 111 -14.63 19.20 10.71
CA LYS A 111 -14.03 19.79 11.91
C LYS A 111 -14.68 19.26 13.19
N GLY A 112 -13.90 18.51 13.99
CA GLY A 112 -14.34 17.98 15.28
C GLY A 112 -14.53 16.45 15.33
N GLU A 113 -14.53 15.75 14.19
CA GLU A 113 -14.57 14.28 14.10
C GLU A 113 -13.17 13.64 14.13
N ASP A 114 -12.21 14.40 14.62
CA ASP A 114 -10.80 14.07 14.72
C ASP A 114 -10.55 13.05 15.85
N SER A 115 -10.97 11.80 15.68
CA SER A 115 -10.62 10.73 16.64
C SER A 115 -9.16 10.29 16.48
N PHE A 116 -8.65 10.24 15.24
CA PHE A 116 -7.28 9.80 14.92
C PHE A 116 -6.34 10.93 14.49
N SER A 117 -6.88 12.06 14.02
CA SER A 117 -6.09 13.17 13.47
C SER A 117 -5.62 14.17 14.53
N LYS A 118 -6.24 14.18 15.73
CA LYS A 118 -5.90 15.07 16.86
C LYS A 118 -4.46 14.98 17.34
N THR A 119 -3.73 13.92 16.99
CA THR A 119 -2.37 13.74 17.47
C THR A 119 -1.29 14.22 16.50
N GLY A 120 -1.61 14.46 15.22
CA GLY A 120 -0.59 14.79 14.22
C GLY A 120 0.46 13.67 13.99
N GLN A 121 0.16 12.44 14.40
CA GLN A 121 1.12 11.32 14.45
C GLN A 121 1.03 10.34 13.27
N PHE A 122 0.06 10.47 12.37
CA PHE A 122 -0.05 9.56 11.23
C PHE A 122 0.86 10.01 10.07
N ILE A 123 1.74 9.11 9.65
CA ILE A 123 2.69 9.30 8.56
C ILE A 123 2.17 8.52 7.35
N PRO A 124 1.64 9.17 6.31
CA PRO A 124 1.17 8.49 5.09
C PRO A 124 2.39 8.04 4.27
N VAL A 125 2.65 6.74 4.24
CA VAL A 125 3.86 6.17 3.61
C VAL A 125 3.64 5.78 2.16
N ASP A 126 2.44 5.31 1.82
CA ASP A 126 2.00 5.00 0.46
C ASP A 126 0.73 5.79 0.18
N TYR A 127 0.72 6.57 -0.91
CA TYR A 127 -0.37 7.49 -1.21
C TYR A 127 -0.84 7.34 -2.66
N VAL A 128 -2.11 6.95 -2.82
CA VAL A 128 -2.72 6.70 -4.13
C VAL A 128 -4.11 7.31 -4.14
N GLU A 129 -4.28 8.42 -4.86
CA GLU A 129 -5.60 9.05 -5.04
C GLU A 129 -6.28 9.34 -3.69
N ASP A 130 -7.51 8.86 -3.46
CA ASP A 130 -8.32 9.01 -2.24
C ASP A 130 -8.04 7.97 -1.15
N ILE A 131 -6.95 7.23 -1.28
CA ILE A 131 -6.52 6.26 -0.29
C ILE A 131 -5.04 6.45 0.08
N CYS A 132 -4.70 6.07 1.31
CA CYS A 132 -3.31 5.93 1.71
C CYS A 132 -3.10 4.76 2.66
N ALA A 133 -1.85 4.32 2.77
CA ALA A 133 -1.39 3.50 3.87
C ALA A 133 -0.34 4.26 4.65
N GLY A 134 -0.27 4.03 5.95
CA GLY A 134 0.63 4.76 6.83
C GLY A 134 0.77 4.12 8.19
N VAL A 135 1.62 4.72 8.99
CA VAL A 135 1.92 4.28 10.36
C VAL A 135 1.68 5.45 11.30
N PHE A 136 1.25 5.15 12.53
CA PHE A 136 1.36 6.14 13.59
C PHE A 136 2.81 6.20 14.08
N SER A 137 3.25 7.38 14.52
CA SER A 137 4.59 7.58 15.05
C SER A 137 4.86 6.64 16.24
N LYS A 138 6.16 6.41 16.53
CA LYS A 138 6.64 5.51 17.58
C LYS A 138 6.04 5.75 18.98
N GLU A 139 5.43 6.90 19.22
CA GLU A 139 4.72 7.19 20.46
C GLU A 139 3.50 6.26 20.68
N ASN A 140 3.01 5.57 19.64
CA ASN A 140 1.86 4.64 19.68
C ASN A 140 2.21 3.18 19.29
N GLU A 141 3.43 2.76 19.62
CA GLU A 141 4.01 1.41 19.82
C GLU A 141 3.77 0.21 18.88
N ASP A 142 2.75 0.12 18.01
CA ASP A 142 2.45 -1.20 17.39
C ASP A 142 3.15 -1.49 16.03
N GLU A 143 3.90 -0.55 15.45
CA GLU A 143 4.43 -0.62 14.05
C GLU A 143 3.37 -1.05 12.98
N ILE A 144 2.09 -1.08 13.33
CA ILE A 144 1.00 -1.52 12.47
C ILE A 144 0.81 -0.50 11.37
N VAL A 145 0.70 -1.00 10.13
CA VAL A 145 0.26 -0.21 8.99
C VAL A 145 -1.26 -0.13 9.01
N TYR A 146 -1.77 1.08 8.83
CA TYR A 146 -3.18 1.35 8.67
C TYR A 146 -3.44 1.72 7.22
N PHE A 147 -4.54 1.19 6.69
CA PHE A 147 -5.15 1.66 5.46
C PHE A 147 -6.17 2.74 5.80
N HIS A 148 -6.12 3.85 5.10
CA HIS A 148 -7.05 4.95 5.24
C HIS A 148 -7.74 5.20 3.89
N ASP A 149 -9.06 5.06 3.89
CA ASP A 149 -9.92 5.50 2.80
C ASP A 149 -10.59 6.80 3.21
N PHE A 150 -10.34 7.85 2.43
CA PHE A 150 -10.76 9.21 2.76
C PHE A 150 -12.28 9.31 2.79
N GLY A 151 -12.81 9.86 3.88
CA GLY A 151 -14.26 9.92 4.11
C GLY A 151 -14.89 8.62 4.64
N ILE A 152 -14.10 7.55 4.85
CA ILE A 152 -14.56 6.32 5.51
C ILE A 152 -13.85 6.13 6.86
N GLY A 153 -12.52 6.11 6.87
CA GLY A 153 -11.74 6.01 8.10
C GLY A 153 -10.48 5.14 7.99
N PHE A 154 -9.97 4.73 9.15
CA PHE A 154 -8.74 3.95 9.29
C PHE A 154 -9.04 2.47 9.59
N TYR A 155 -8.30 1.59 8.93
CA TYR A 155 -8.35 0.14 9.10
C TYR A 155 -6.96 -0.38 9.42
N PRO A 156 -6.74 -1.00 10.60
CA PRO A 156 -5.48 -1.69 10.87
C PRO A 156 -5.33 -2.85 9.89
N LEU A 157 -4.21 -2.94 9.18
CA LEU A 157 -3.94 -4.08 8.29
C LEU A 157 -3.34 -5.27 9.05
N LYS A 158 -3.01 -5.09 10.33
CA LYS A 158 -2.36 -6.09 11.20
C LYS A 158 -1.04 -6.63 10.63
N VAL A 159 -0.30 -5.78 9.92
CA VAL A 159 1.06 -6.07 9.44
C VAL A 159 1.95 -4.87 9.72
N ASN A 160 3.24 -5.10 9.88
CA ASN A 160 4.21 -4.01 9.93
C ASN A 160 4.52 -3.50 8.51
N PHE A 161 5.38 -2.49 8.39
CA PHE A 161 5.68 -1.91 7.09
C PHE A 161 6.38 -2.87 6.13
N GLU A 162 7.26 -3.74 6.62
CA GLU A 162 7.91 -4.75 5.77
C GLU A 162 6.88 -5.73 5.19
N GLY A 163 5.96 -6.23 6.03
CA GLY A 163 4.86 -7.09 5.58
C GLY A 163 3.92 -6.37 4.62
N TYR A 164 3.64 -5.08 4.85
CA TYR A 164 2.85 -4.26 3.94
C TYR A 164 3.50 -4.16 2.54
N VAL A 165 4.80 -3.91 2.46
CA VAL A 165 5.53 -3.84 1.17
C VAL A 165 5.51 -5.19 0.45
N GLU A 166 5.71 -6.30 1.17
CA GLU A 166 5.67 -7.64 0.58
C GLU A 166 4.27 -7.95 0.00
N LEU A 167 3.21 -7.55 0.71
CA LEU A 167 1.84 -7.69 0.23
C LEU A 167 1.52 -6.78 -0.96
N ALA A 168 1.98 -5.52 -0.94
CA ALA A 168 1.81 -4.59 -2.06
C ALA A 168 2.46 -5.15 -3.34
N PHE A 169 3.66 -5.73 -3.23
CA PHE A 169 4.34 -6.37 -4.37
C PHE A 169 3.67 -7.68 -4.81
N ALA A 170 3.18 -8.50 -3.87
CA ALA A 170 2.42 -9.71 -4.21
C ALA A 170 1.10 -9.39 -4.93
N ALA A 171 0.42 -8.31 -4.52
CA ALA A 171 -0.75 -7.74 -5.17
C ALA A 171 -0.41 -6.98 -6.47
N ARG A 172 0.88 -6.84 -6.82
CA ARG A 172 1.37 -6.05 -7.95
C ARG A 172 0.83 -4.62 -7.94
N GLY A 173 0.54 -4.07 -6.76
CA GLY A 173 -0.06 -2.75 -6.60
C GLY A 173 -1.49 -2.62 -7.11
N TYR A 174 -2.23 -3.70 -7.40
CA TYR A 174 -3.63 -3.62 -7.86
C TYR A 174 -4.40 -2.62 -7.00
N LEU A 175 -5.08 -1.67 -7.64
CA LEU A 175 -5.70 -0.55 -6.93
C LEU A 175 -6.64 -1.07 -5.84
N MET A 176 -6.55 -0.52 -4.63
CA MET A 176 -7.40 -0.89 -3.49
C MET A 176 -7.24 -2.34 -3.01
N TRP A 177 -6.12 -3.01 -3.30
CA TRP A 177 -5.82 -4.36 -2.78
C TRP A 177 -5.91 -4.47 -1.25
N GLN A 178 -5.70 -3.37 -0.51
CA GLN A 178 -5.82 -3.30 0.95
C GLN A 178 -7.21 -3.75 1.43
N TYR A 179 -8.26 -3.53 0.62
CA TYR A 179 -9.61 -3.99 0.96
C TYR A 179 -9.75 -5.50 1.01
N VAL A 180 -8.85 -6.26 0.37
CA VAL A 180 -8.77 -7.71 0.54
C VAL A 180 -8.52 -8.03 2.00
N ILE A 181 -7.55 -7.37 2.63
CA ILE A 181 -7.25 -7.52 4.06
C ILE A 181 -8.41 -7.03 4.92
N VAL A 182 -8.97 -5.85 4.60
CA VAL A 182 -10.11 -5.30 5.35
C VAL A 182 -11.26 -6.30 5.38
N TYR A 183 -11.59 -6.93 4.24
CA TYR A 183 -12.62 -7.96 4.20
C TYR A 183 -12.26 -9.20 5.01
N LEU A 184 -11.02 -9.70 4.91
CA LEU A 184 -10.55 -10.86 5.66
C LEU A 184 -10.62 -10.66 7.18
N GLU A 185 -10.31 -9.45 7.67
CA GLU A 185 -10.24 -9.14 9.11
C GLU A 185 -11.55 -8.64 9.71
N TYR A 186 -12.33 -7.89 8.95
CA TYR A 186 -13.47 -7.13 9.46
C TYR A 186 -14.78 -7.44 8.73
N GLY A 187 -14.72 -7.93 7.49
CA GLY A 187 -15.89 -8.07 6.63
C GLY A 187 -16.50 -9.48 6.57
N LYS A 188 -15.75 -10.54 6.90
CA LYS A 188 -16.25 -11.93 6.80
C LYS A 188 -17.42 -12.22 7.74
N ASP A 189 -17.31 -11.74 8.97
CA ASP A 189 -18.28 -12.00 10.04
C ASP A 189 -19.20 -10.79 10.29
N ASP A 190 -19.00 -9.70 9.55
CA ASP A 190 -19.80 -8.49 9.66
C ASP A 190 -20.95 -8.47 8.65
N SER A 191 -22.14 -8.08 9.13
CA SER A 191 -23.36 -8.05 8.32
C SER A 191 -23.32 -7.04 7.16
N ALA A 192 -22.50 -5.99 7.24
CA ALA A 192 -22.33 -5.01 6.16
C ALA A 192 -21.29 -5.46 5.13
N MET A 193 -20.56 -6.57 5.38
CA MET A 193 -19.58 -7.17 4.46
C MET A 193 -18.54 -6.17 3.94
N TYR A 194 -17.99 -5.34 4.84
CA TYR A 194 -17.02 -4.31 4.48
C TYR A 194 -15.86 -4.85 3.62
N GLY A 195 -15.58 -4.20 2.50
CA GLY A 195 -14.52 -4.59 1.56
C GLY A 195 -14.87 -5.73 0.60
N LYS A 196 -16.04 -6.37 0.71
CA LYS A 196 -16.41 -7.54 -0.11
C LYS A 196 -16.37 -7.29 -1.61
N SER A 197 -16.90 -6.16 -2.09
CA SER A 197 -16.89 -5.85 -3.52
C SER A 197 -15.47 -5.79 -4.07
N ARG A 198 -14.56 -5.12 -3.37
CA ARG A 198 -13.15 -5.00 -3.78
C ARG A 198 -12.41 -6.33 -3.66
N TYR A 199 -12.74 -7.14 -2.66
CA TYR A 199 -12.23 -8.50 -2.55
C TYR A 199 -12.67 -9.38 -3.74
N ASP A 200 -13.94 -9.29 -4.16
CA ASP A 200 -14.45 -10.06 -5.30
C ASP A 200 -13.81 -9.63 -6.62
N ASP A 201 -13.67 -8.32 -6.84
CA ASP A 201 -12.99 -7.78 -8.03
C ASP A 201 -11.53 -8.26 -8.04
N PHE A 202 -10.81 -8.16 -6.91
CA PHE A 202 -9.43 -8.64 -6.82
C PHE A 202 -9.26 -10.13 -7.12
N ILE A 203 -10.16 -10.99 -6.59
CA ILE A 203 -10.10 -12.44 -6.82
C ILE A 203 -10.32 -12.80 -8.28
N GLU A 204 -11.22 -12.07 -8.94
CA GLU A 204 -11.55 -12.35 -10.33
C GLU A 204 -10.54 -11.76 -11.30
N ASP A 205 -10.13 -10.52 -11.08
CA ASP A 205 -9.29 -9.79 -12.02
C ASP A 205 -7.84 -10.25 -11.97
N MET A 206 -7.30 -10.52 -10.77
CA MET A 206 -5.88 -10.81 -10.62
C MET A 206 -5.41 -12.04 -11.42
N PRO A 207 -6.14 -13.16 -11.49
CA PRO A 207 -5.77 -14.29 -12.35
C PRO A 207 -5.89 -14.00 -13.86
N LEU A 208 -6.81 -13.10 -14.25
CA LEU A 208 -6.97 -12.67 -15.66
C LEU A 208 -5.87 -11.70 -16.08
N LEU A 209 -5.47 -10.82 -15.17
CA LEU A 209 -4.38 -9.88 -15.33
C LEU A 209 -3.03 -10.58 -15.30
N PHE A 210 -2.85 -11.49 -14.34
CA PHE A 210 -1.59 -12.16 -14.01
C PHE A 210 -1.82 -13.67 -13.82
N PRO A 211 -1.65 -14.50 -14.87
CA PRO A 211 -1.96 -15.94 -14.81
C PRO A 211 -1.17 -16.72 -13.75
N ASP A 212 0.00 -16.21 -13.35
CA ASP A 212 0.84 -16.75 -12.29
C ASP A 212 0.35 -16.40 -10.87
N PHE A 213 -0.54 -15.43 -10.72
CA PHE A 213 -1.15 -15.10 -9.43
C PHE A 213 -2.05 -16.23 -8.91
N LYS A 214 -2.01 -16.44 -7.60
CA LYS A 214 -2.83 -17.40 -6.85
C LYS A 214 -3.34 -16.74 -5.57
N ILE A 215 -4.66 -16.61 -5.44
CA ILE A 215 -5.27 -15.99 -4.27
C ILE A 215 -4.90 -16.71 -2.96
N ASP A 216 -4.84 -18.04 -2.97
CA ASP A 216 -4.47 -18.83 -1.79
C ASP A 216 -3.04 -18.53 -1.32
N GLU A 217 -2.12 -18.23 -2.24
CA GLU A 217 -0.75 -17.86 -1.90
C GLU A 217 -0.69 -16.45 -1.30
N PHE A 218 -1.48 -15.52 -1.84
CA PHE A 218 -1.61 -14.16 -1.29
C PHE A 218 -2.19 -14.18 0.14
N ILE A 219 -3.25 -14.96 0.37
CA ILE A 219 -3.87 -15.09 1.70
C ILE A 219 -2.90 -15.77 2.68
N LYS A 220 -2.20 -16.84 2.26
CA LYS A 220 -1.17 -17.48 3.09
C LYS A 220 -0.03 -16.53 3.45
N LEU A 221 0.39 -15.71 2.49
CA LEU A 221 1.39 -14.67 2.73
C LEU A 221 0.90 -13.69 3.80
N TYR A 222 -0.33 -13.17 3.65
CA TYR A 222 -0.94 -12.29 4.64
C TYR A 222 -0.96 -12.90 6.05
N GLU A 223 -1.50 -14.12 6.18
CA GLU A 223 -1.57 -14.81 7.48
C GLU A 223 -0.19 -15.06 8.09
N SER A 224 0.85 -15.26 7.27
CA SER A 224 2.23 -15.45 7.76
C SER A 224 2.89 -14.16 8.26
N LEU A 225 2.45 -13.01 7.76
CA LEU A 225 2.98 -11.68 8.10
C LEU A 225 2.18 -10.99 9.22
N LYS A 226 1.03 -11.57 9.58
CA LYS A 226 0.07 -10.99 10.52
C LYS A 226 0.65 -10.89 11.93
N ILE A 227 0.57 -9.69 12.51
CA ILE A 227 0.88 -9.40 13.90
C ILE A 227 -0.26 -9.97 14.77
N LYS A 228 0.10 -10.73 15.80
CA LYS A 228 -0.83 -11.42 16.71
C LYS A 228 -1.29 -10.54 17.86
#